data_AF-A0A0Q8EUS5-F1
#
_entry.id   AF-A0A0Q8EUS5-F1
#
_cell.length_a   1.000
_cell.length_b   1.000
_cell.length_c   1.000
_cell.angle_alpha   90.00
_cell.angle_beta   90.00
_cell.angle_gamma   90.00
#
_symmetry.space_group_name_H-M   'P 1'
#
loop_
_entity.id
_entity.type
_entity.pdbx_description
1 polymer ?
#
loop_
_entity_poly.entity_id
_entity_poly.type
_entity_poly.pdbx_seq_one_letter_code
_entity_poly.pdbx_strand_id
1 'polypeptide(L)'
;MLAYLRRLHLMAGVVAFATFCLSGEYMLVVEVDAMEDAPRMFYRAIHIYLLWSSLLNIALGTYFTKLCKGILERAQALTSAVVILAPGALALSFFYESYVPGLVRPIGSWTVIIASVAVGLQCLVMEFARWQGHLEGSDADARSERRSADSPGPAST
;
A
#
# COMPACT_ATOMS: atom_id res chain seq x y z
N MET A 1 -11.74 -11.71 7.83
CA MET A 1 -10.94 -11.30 6.66
C MET A 1 -10.24 -9.95 6.83
N LEU A 2 -10.91 -8.89 7.29
CA LEU A 2 -10.32 -7.54 7.37
C LEU A 2 -9.22 -7.37 8.43
N ALA A 3 -9.44 -7.88 9.64
CA ALA A 3 -8.40 -7.94 10.66
C ALA A 3 -7.20 -8.76 10.20
N TYR A 4 -7.41 -9.70 9.28
CA TYR A 4 -6.36 -10.51 8.69
C TYR A 4 -5.53 -9.70 7.68
N LEU A 5 -6.15 -9.00 6.73
CA LEU A 5 -5.42 -8.13 5.78
C LEU A 5 -4.62 -7.03 6.49
N ARG A 6 -5.21 -6.40 7.51
CA ARG A 6 -4.50 -5.40 8.32
C ARG A 6 -3.26 -5.99 8.99
N ARG A 7 -3.41 -7.16 9.62
CA ARG A 7 -2.30 -7.89 10.25
C ARG A 7 -1.27 -8.35 9.22
N LEU A 8 -1.68 -8.78 8.03
CA LEU A 8 -0.77 -9.18 6.96
C LEU A 8 0.08 -7.99 6.48
N HIS A 9 -0.53 -6.83 6.22
CA HIS A 9 0.22 -5.62 5.88
C HIS A 9 1.20 -5.24 6.98
N LEU A 10 0.76 -5.25 8.24
CA LEU A 10 1.65 -4.91 9.36
C LEU A 10 2.80 -5.92 9.50
N MET A 11 2.50 -7.22 9.41
CA MET A 11 3.50 -8.28 9.51
C MET A 11 4.48 -8.23 8.34
N ALA A 12 3.98 -8.09 7.11
CA ALA A 12 4.81 -7.93 5.91
C ALA A 12 5.68 -6.68 6.00
N GLY A 13 5.13 -5.57 6.50
CA GLY A 13 5.86 -4.31 6.72
C GLY A 13 6.97 -4.45 7.76
N VAL A 14 6.69 -5.05 8.91
CA VAL A 14 7.69 -5.27 9.97
C VAL A 14 8.78 -6.23 9.51
N VAL A 15 8.42 -7.33 8.85
CA VAL A 15 9.40 -8.28 8.30
C VAL A 15 10.25 -7.61 7.22
N ALA A 16 9.64 -6.86 6.30
CA ALA A 16 10.36 -6.14 5.25
C ALA A 16 11.28 -5.05 5.82
N PHE A 17 10.87 -4.37 6.89
CA PHE A 17 11.69 -3.39 7.58
C PHE A 17 12.91 -4.04 8.25
N ALA A 18 12.72 -5.20 8.88
CA ALA A 18 13.84 -5.98 9.40
C ALA A 18 14.80 -6.42 8.27
N THR A 19 14.26 -6.91 7.15
CA THR A 19 15.07 -7.24 5.95
C THR A 19 15.81 -6.03 5.41
N PHE A 20 15.19 -4.84 5.44
CA PHE A 20 15.85 -3.58 5.08
C PHE A 20 17.06 -3.31 5.98
N CYS A 21 16.92 -3.38 7.31
CA CYS A 21 18.04 -3.20 8.23
C CYS A 21 19.17 -4.21 7.95
N LEU A 22 18.82 -5.49 7.78
CA LEU A 22 19.80 -6.55 7.47
C LEU A 22 20.50 -6.33 6.12
N SER A 23 19.78 -5.83 5.11
CA SER A 23 20.38 -5.50 3.81
C SER A 23 21.38 -4.36 3.90
N GLY A 24 21.20 -3.41 4.82
CA GLY A 24 22.17 -2.34 5.09
C GLY A 24 23.47 -2.88 5.66
N GLU A 25 23.39 -3.75 6.67
CA GLU A 25 24.55 -4.44 7.23
C GLU A 25 25.26 -5.30 6.16
N TYR A 26 24.49 -6.01 5.33
CA TYR A 26 25.05 -6.78 4.22
C TYR A 26 25.86 -5.90 3.25
N MET A 27 25.37 -4.70 2.92
CA MET A 27 26.09 -3.76 2.03
C MET A 27 27.43 -3.29 2.62
N LEU A 28 27.55 -3.22 3.95
CA LEU A 28 28.81 -2.92 4.62
C LEU A 28 29.78 -4.10 4.51
N VAL A 29 29.30 -5.32 4.73
CA VAL A 29 30.12 -6.55 4.69
C VAL A 29 30.67 -6.82 3.28
N VAL A 30 29.87 -6.58 2.24
CA VAL A 30 30.30 -6.78 0.84
C VAL A 30 30.99 -5.55 0.25
N GLU A 31 31.31 -4.56 1.07
CA GLU A 31 32.05 -3.33 0.70
C GLU A 31 31.49 -2.67 -0.57
N VAL A 32 30.18 -2.45 -0.62
CA VAL A 32 29.51 -1.86 -1.81
C VAL A 32 30.13 -0.52 -2.23
N ASP A 33 30.75 0.21 -1.31
CA ASP A 33 31.43 1.47 -1.60
C ASP A 33 32.71 1.32 -2.44
N ALA A 34 33.34 0.15 -2.41
CA ALA A 34 34.51 -0.20 -3.22
C ALA A 34 34.14 -0.76 -4.61
N MET A 35 32.86 -1.01 -4.88
CA MET A 35 32.38 -1.45 -6.19
C MET A 35 32.36 -0.32 -7.22
N GLU A 36 32.34 -0.68 -8.50
CA GLU A 36 32.08 0.26 -9.60
C GLU A 36 30.74 0.99 -9.42
N ASP A 37 30.64 2.20 -9.99
CA ASP A 37 29.50 3.10 -9.78
C ASP A 37 28.14 2.46 -10.05
N ALA A 38 28.02 1.70 -11.13
CA ALA A 38 26.74 1.24 -11.60
C ALA A 38 26.14 0.10 -10.73
N PRO A 39 26.90 -0.96 -10.35
CA PRO A 39 26.49 -1.90 -9.31
C PRO A 39 26.20 -1.25 -7.95
N ARG A 40 27.00 -0.25 -7.56
CA ARG A 40 26.82 0.49 -6.31
C ARG A 40 25.49 1.24 -6.27
N MET A 41 25.14 1.94 -7.35
CA MET A 41 23.84 2.61 -7.48
C MET A 41 22.67 1.63 -7.37
N PHE A 42 22.85 0.42 -7.88
CA PHE A 42 21.83 -0.62 -7.86
C PHE A 42 21.54 -1.18 -6.47
N TYR A 43 22.57 -1.48 -5.68
CA TYR A 43 22.39 -1.87 -4.28
C TYR A 43 21.65 -0.77 -3.50
N ARG A 44 22.08 0.48 -3.66
CA ARG A 44 21.47 1.63 -2.98
C ARG A 44 20.01 1.85 -3.40
N ALA A 45 19.70 1.75 -4.70
CA ALA A 45 18.34 1.95 -5.20
C ALA A 45 17.37 0.89 -4.64
N ILE A 46 17.70 -0.40 -4.69
CA ILE A 46 16.80 -1.43 -4.12
C ILE A 46 16.71 -1.31 -2.61
N HIS A 47 17.80 -1.00 -1.92
CA HIS A 47 17.77 -0.79 -0.48
C HIS A 47 16.73 0.30 -0.10
N ILE A 48 16.70 1.41 -0.85
CA ILE A 48 15.69 2.47 -0.67
C ILE A 48 14.28 1.97 -1.05
N TYR A 49 14.12 1.20 -2.12
CA TYR A 49 12.82 0.67 -2.52
C TYR A 49 12.28 -0.36 -1.52
N LEU A 50 13.15 -1.14 -0.88
CA LEU A 50 12.78 -2.08 0.17
C LEU A 50 12.26 -1.33 1.41
N LEU A 51 12.93 -0.24 1.80
CA LEU A 51 12.43 0.67 2.83
C LEU A 51 11.06 1.24 2.45
N TRP A 52 10.94 1.81 1.25
CA TRP A 52 9.68 2.37 0.76
C TRP A 52 8.54 1.35 0.82
N SER A 53 8.77 0.12 0.34
CA SER A 53 7.77 -0.95 0.36
C SER A 53 7.41 -1.42 1.78
N SER A 54 8.39 -1.45 2.68
CA SER A 54 8.14 -1.75 4.10
C SER A 54 7.25 -0.68 4.76
N LEU A 55 7.54 0.61 4.53
CA LEU A 55 6.79 1.72 5.09
C LEU A 55 5.37 1.78 4.53
N LEU A 56 5.18 1.50 3.24
CA LEU A 56 3.85 1.36 2.64
C LEU A 56 3.02 0.28 3.31
N ASN A 57 3.61 -0.89 3.57
CA ASN A 57 2.92 -1.98 4.25
C ASN A 57 2.61 -1.64 5.71
N ILE A 58 3.51 -0.97 6.43
CA ILE A 58 3.23 -0.49 7.78
C ILE A 58 2.09 0.54 7.75
N ALA A 59 2.14 1.53 6.88
CA ALA A 59 1.12 2.57 6.75
C ALA A 59 -0.25 2.00 6.38
N LEU A 60 -0.31 1.09 5.41
CA LEU A 60 -1.55 0.39 5.09
C LEU A 60 -2.01 -0.48 6.27
N GLY A 61 -1.11 -1.12 7.00
CA GLY A 61 -1.43 -1.89 8.21
C GLY A 61 -1.96 -1.05 9.37
N THR A 62 -1.58 0.23 9.50
CA THR A 62 -2.07 1.12 10.55
C THR A 62 -3.35 1.85 10.17
N TYR A 63 -3.46 2.28 8.91
CA TYR A 63 -4.57 3.13 8.42
C TYR A 63 -5.62 2.36 7.59
N PHE A 64 -5.54 1.03 7.52
CA PHE A 64 -6.46 0.23 6.70
C PHE A 64 -7.93 0.51 7.07
N THR A 65 -8.67 1.11 6.14
CA THR A 65 -10.11 1.35 6.29
C THR A 65 -10.88 0.43 5.36
N LYS A 66 -12.01 -0.09 5.84
CA LYS A 66 -12.87 -0.99 5.10
C LYS A 66 -13.68 -0.23 4.05
N LEU A 67 -13.66 -0.70 2.81
CA LEU A 67 -14.55 -0.23 1.75
C LEU A 67 -15.91 -0.95 1.75
N CYS A 68 -16.97 -0.26 1.31
CA CYS A 68 -18.31 -0.83 1.14
C CYS A 68 -18.30 -1.99 0.11
N LYS A 69 -19.18 -2.97 0.33
CA LYS A 69 -19.24 -4.25 -0.41
C LYS A 69 -19.32 -4.04 -1.92
N GLY A 70 -18.66 -4.91 -2.70
CA GLY A 70 -18.82 -4.98 -4.16
C GLY A 70 -17.50 -4.94 -4.92
N ILE A 71 -17.47 -4.21 -6.05
CA ILE A 71 -16.30 -4.11 -6.93
C ILE A 71 -15.13 -3.42 -6.23
N LEU A 72 -15.41 -2.39 -5.42
CA LEU A 72 -14.39 -1.64 -4.66
C LEU A 72 -13.66 -2.51 -3.64
N GLU A 73 -14.37 -3.45 -2.99
CA GLU A 73 -13.77 -4.42 -2.07
C GLU A 73 -12.81 -5.37 -2.80
N ARG A 74 -13.19 -5.86 -3.99
CA ARG A 74 -12.33 -6.71 -4.82
C ARG A 74 -11.11 -5.96 -5.34
N ALA A 75 -11.29 -4.71 -5.78
CA ALA A 75 -10.20 -3.84 -6.22
C ALA A 75 -9.20 -3.62 -5.08
N GLN A 76 -9.69 -3.26 -3.87
CA GLN A 76 -8.87 -3.10 -2.67
C GLN A 76 -8.12 -4.39 -2.32
N ALA A 77 -8.76 -5.55 -2.38
CA ALA A 77 -8.11 -6.82 -2.07
C ALA A 77 -6.97 -7.15 -3.06
N LEU A 78 -7.18 -6.90 -4.35
CA LEU A 78 -6.19 -7.14 -5.40
C LEU A 78 -4.97 -6.22 -5.23
N THR A 79 -5.19 -4.92 -5.05
CA THR A 79 -4.10 -3.96 -4.83
C THR A 79 -3.37 -4.20 -3.52
N SER A 80 -4.09 -4.58 -2.46
CA SER A 80 -3.49 -4.97 -1.17
C SER A 80 -2.56 -6.18 -1.33
N ALA A 81 -2.99 -7.21 -2.07
CA ALA A 81 -2.16 -8.40 -2.32
C ALA A 81 -0.86 -8.05 -3.05
N VAL A 82 -0.94 -7.18 -4.08
CA VAL A 82 0.25 -6.70 -4.80
C VAL A 82 1.22 -5.98 -3.85
N VAL A 83 0.72 -5.09 -2.99
CA VAL A 83 1.56 -4.33 -2.06
C VAL A 83 2.20 -5.23 -0.99
N ILE A 84 1.48 -6.27 -0.53
CA ILE A 84 2.03 -7.27 0.40
C ILE A 84 3.16 -8.08 -0.22
N LEU A 85 3.08 -8.39 -1.51
CA LEU A 85 4.09 -9.19 -2.23
C LEU A 85 5.31 -8.36 -2.67
N ALA A 86 5.14 -7.05 -2.89
CA ALA A 86 6.19 -6.14 -3.32
C ALA A 86 7.51 -6.21 -2.51
N PRO A 87 7.52 -6.20 -1.17
CA PRO A 87 8.78 -6.25 -0.42
C PRO A 87 9.52 -7.58 -0.62
N GLY A 88 8.81 -8.69 -0.79
CA GLY A 88 9.42 -9.99 -1.10
C GLY A 88 10.09 -10.00 -2.48
N ALA A 89 9.42 -9.44 -3.49
CA ALA A 89 9.98 -9.31 -4.84
C ALA A 89 11.19 -8.36 -4.88
N LEU A 90 11.16 -7.27 -4.12
CA LEU A 90 12.30 -6.35 -3.98
C LEU A 90 13.48 -7.00 -3.23
N ALA A 91 13.21 -7.76 -2.18
CA ALA A 91 14.25 -8.53 -1.49
C ALA A 91 14.87 -9.58 -2.43
N LEU A 92 14.07 -10.26 -3.25
CA LEU A 92 14.59 -11.20 -4.25
C LEU A 92 15.46 -10.48 -5.29
N SER A 93 15.00 -9.34 -5.80
CA SER A 93 15.73 -8.50 -6.74
C SER A 93 17.05 -7.98 -6.13
N PHE A 94 17.09 -7.70 -4.82
CA PHE A 94 18.32 -7.31 -4.11
C PHE A 94 19.42 -8.36 -4.24
N PHE A 95 19.10 -9.64 -4.00
CA PHE A 95 20.09 -10.72 -4.02
C PHE A 95 20.41 -11.22 -5.43
N TYR A 96 19.41 -11.30 -6.32
CA TYR A 96 19.61 -11.84 -7.66
C TYR A 96 20.17 -10.80 -8.63
N GLU A 97 19.54 -9.63 -8.75
CA GLU A 97 19.82 -8.70 -9.86
C GLU A 97 21.02 -7.80 -9.59
N SER A 98 21.47 -7.69 -8.34
CA SER A 98 22.67 -6.91 -7.99
C SER A 98 23.98 -7.62 -8.35
N TYR A 99 23.92 -8.91 -8.72
CA TYR A 99 25.08 -9.73 -9.08
C TYR A 99 25.14 -10.11 -10.58
N VAL A 100 24.14 -9.71 -11.38
CA VAL A 100 24.06 -10.11 -12.80
C VAL A 100 24.97 -9.22 -13.67
N PRO A 101 25.90 -9.82 -14.44
CA PRO A 101 26.68 -9.10 -15.45
C PRO A 101 25.74 -8.60 -16.55
N GLY A 102 25.65 -7.28 -16.74
CA GLY A 102 24.80 -6.64 -17.75
C GLY A 102 23.83 -5.59 -17.21
N LEU A 103 23.74 -5.45 -15.89
CA LEU A 103 23.02 -4.35 -15.22
C LEU A 103 21.54 -4.20 -15.62
N VAL A 104 20.89 -5.28 -16.05
CA VAL A 104 19.45 -5.27 -16.35
C VAL A 104 18.68 -5.69 -15.11
N ARG A 105 17.66 -4.90 -14.72
CA ARG A 105 16.86 -5.13 -13.50
C ARG A 105 15.36 -5.24 -13.79
N PRO A 106 14.92 -6.31 -14.47
CA PRO A 106 13.51 -6.48 -14.78
C PRO A 106 12.66 -6.58 -13.51
N ILE A 107 13.01 -7.45 -12.55
CA ILE A 107 12.20 -7.73 -11.37
C ILE A 107 12.09 -6.47 -10.51
N GLY A 108 13.20 -5.82 -10.18
CA GLY A 108 13.19 -4.62 -9.35
C GLY A 108 12.38 -3.49 -9.97
N SER A 109 12.61 -3.20 -11.26
CA SER A 109 11.93 -2.11 -11.97
C SER A 109 10.42 -2.37 -12.10
N TRP A 110 10.02 -3.56 -12.54
CA TRP A 110 8.61 -3.93 -12.66
C TRP A 110 7.91 -3.92 -11.31
N THR A 111 8.58 -4.40 -10.25
CA THR A 111 8.00 -4.42 -8.91
C THR A 111 7.69 -3.01 -8.42
N VAL A 112 8.62 -2.06 -8.58
CA VAL A 112 8.39 -0.66 -8.18
C VAL A 112 7.23 -0.04 -8.95
N ILE A 113 7.18 -0.22 -10.28
CA ILE A 113 6.11 0.33 -11.12
C ILE A 113 4.75 -0.25 -10.71
N ILE A 114 4.65 -1.59 -10.64
CA ILE A 114 3.41 -2.29 -10.32
C ILE A 114 2.94 -1.93 -8.90
N ALA A 115 3.84 -1.91 -7.91
CA ALA A 115 3.50 -1.53 -6.55
C ALA A 115 3.06 -0.05 -6.45
N SER A 116 3.70 0.85 -7.19
CA SER A 116 3.32 2.26 -7.22
C SER A 116 1.93 2.46 -7.82
N VAL A 117 1.63 1.79 -8.93
CA VAL A 117 0.30 1.79 -9.56
C VAL A 117 -0.74 1.19 -8.61
N ALA A 118 -0.42 0.09 -7.93
CA ALA A 118 -1.32 -0.56 -6.99
C ALA A 118 -1.66 0.36 -5.80
N VAL A 119 -0.67 1.03 -5.21
CA VAL A 119 -0.90 2.01 -4.13
C VAL A 119 -1.70 3.21 -4.63
N GLY A 120 -1.38 3.75 -5.81
CA GLY A 120 -2.12 4.85 -6.40
C GLY A 120 -3.59 4.50 -6.61
N LEU A 121 -3.86 3.31 -7.17
CA LEU A 121 -5.22 2.81 -7.37
C LEU A 121 -5.93 2.56 -6.02
N GLN A 122 -5.22 2.01 -5.03
CA GLN A 122 -5.74 1.80 -3.68
C GLN A 122 -6.20 3.13 -3.06
N CYS A 123 -5.40 4.19 -3.18
CA CYS A 123 -5.75 5.52 -2.68
C CYS A 123 -6.98 6.09 -3.41
N LEU A 124 -7.04 6.00 -4.74
CA LEU A 124 -8.19 6.46 -5.52
C LEU A 124 -9.47 5.72 -5.15
N VAL A 125 -9.40 4.40 -4.97
CA VAL A 125 -10.53 3.57 -4.56
C VAL A 125 -11.03 3.97 -3.16
N MET A 126 -10.12 4.27 -2.23
CA MET A 126 -10.47 4.74 -0.89
C MET A 126 -11.13 6.13 -0.93
N GLU A 127 -10.56 7.08 -1.67
CA GLU A 127 -11.12 8.44 -1.80
C GLU A 127 -12.49 8.43 -2.50
N PHE A 128 -12.65 7.64 -3.56
CA PHE A 128 -13.92 7.53 -4.27
C PHE A 128 -15.05 7.01 -3.37
N ALA A 129 -14.77 6.02 -2.52
CA ALA A 129 -15.78 5.52 -1.59
C ALA A 129 -16.08 6.49 -0.45
N ARG A 130 -15.08 7.24 0.04
CA ARG A 130 -15.31 8.31 1.02
C ARG A 130 -16.24 9.38 0.44
N TRP A 131 -16.08 9.70 -0.84
CA TRP A 131 -16.94 10.64 -1.56
C TRP A 131 -18.36 10.09 -1.73
N GLN A 132 -18.54 8.83 -2.12
CA GLN A 132 -19.87 8.21 -2.20
C GLN A 132 -20.61 8.21 -0.86
N GLY A 133 -19.92 7.91 0.24
CA GLY A 133 -20.52 7.94 1.58
C GLY A 133 -21.01 9.33 2.02
N HIS A 134 -20.34 10.41 1.56
CA HIS A 134 -20.81 11.77 1.83
C HIS A 134 -22.12 12.11 1.11
N LEU A 135 -22.29 11.62 -0.13
CA LEU A 135 -23.51 11.86 -0.91
C LEU A 135 -24.72 11.16 -0.28
N GLU A 136 -24.56 9.91 0.15
CA GLU A 136 -25.63 9.15 0.78
C GLU A 136 -26.06 9.75 2.12
N GLY A 137 -25.10 10.27 2.92
CA GLY A 137 -25.38 10.96 4.18
C GLY A 137 -26.17 12.26 3.97
N SER A 138 -25.75 13.09 3.00
CA SER A 138 -26.45 14.34 2.68
C SER A 138 -27.91 14.11 2.24
N ASP A 139 -28.18 13.05 1.48
CA ASP A 139 -29.52 12.73 1.00
C ASP A 139 -30.44 12.17 2.11
N ALA A 140 -29.86 11.52 3.12
CA ALA A 140 -30.59 10.99 4.26
C ALA A 140 -31.04 12.12 5.20
N ASP A 141 -30.14 13.06 5.49
CA ASP A 141 -30.43 14.21 6.35
C ASP A 141 -31.52 15.10 5.74
N ALA A 142 -31.42 15.41 4.43
CA ALA A 142 -32.42 16.18 3.70
C ALA A 142 -33.81 15.51 3.67
N ARG A 143 -33.87 14.16 3.69
CA ARG A 143 -35.14 13.42 3.80
C ARG A 143 -35.71 13.47 5.21
N SER A 144 -34.87 13.45 6.24
CA SER A 144 -35.31 13.56 7.64
C SER A 144 -35.94 14.93 7.93
N GLU A 145 -35.33 16.01 7.45
CA GLU A 145 -35.83 17.38 7.61
C GLU A 145 -37.19 17.59 6.94
N ARG A 146 -37.36 17.10 5.71
CA ARG A 146 -38.66 17.12 5.02
C ARG A 146 -39.73 16.37 5.80
N ARG A 147 -39.39 15.21 6.36
CA ARG A 147 -40.33 14.39 7.14
C ARG A 147 -40.75 15.04 8.45
N SER A 148 -39.85 15.80 9.10
CA SER A 148 -40.20 16.61 10.28
C SER A 148 -41.01 17.86 9.94
N ALA A 149 -40.82 18.46 8.76
CA ALA A 149 -41.61 19.60 8.31
C ALA A 149 -43.06 19.20 7.95
N ASP A 150 -43.25 17.96 7.46
CA ASP A 150 -44.57 17.43 7.05
C ASP A 150 -45.36 16.78 8.20
N SER A 151 -44.80 16.67 9.42
CA SER A 151 -45.56 16.22 10.58
C SER A 151 -46.56 17.29 11.01
N PRO A 152 -47.89 17.05 10.93
CA PRO A 152 -48.89 18.01 11.37
C PRO A 152 -48.70 18.28 12.87
N GLY A 153 -48.57 19.55 13.23
CA GLY A 153 -48.42 19.98 14.62
C GLY A 153 -49.56 19.44 15.50
N PRO A 154 -49.32 19.19 16.79
CA PRO A 154 -50.33 18.62 17.68
C PRO A 154 -51.58 19.49 17.63
N ALA A 155 -52.70 18.86 17.26
CA ALA A 155 -53.99 19.51 17.22
C ALA A 155 -54.27 20.09 18.60
N SER A 156 -54.28 21.42 18.69
CA SER A 156 -54.62 22.15 19.91
C SER A 156 -56.11 21.90 20.21
N THR A 157 -56.38 21.04 21.17
CA THR A 157 -57.69 20.81 21.79
C THR A 157 -57.97 21.82 22.88
#